data_AF-A0A7D8Z0Z8-F1
#
_entry.id   AF-A0A7D8Z0Z8-F1
#
_cell.length_a   1.000
_cell.length_b   1.000
_cell.length_c   1.000
_cell.angle_alpha   90.00
_cell.angle_beta   90.00
_cell.angle_gamma   90.00
#
_symmetry.space_group_name_H-M   'P 1'
#
loop_
_entity.id
_entity.type
_entity.pdbx_description
1 polymer ?
#
loop_
_entity_poly.entity_id
_entity_poly.type
_entity_poly.pdbx_seq_one_letter_code
_entity_poly.pdbx_strand_id
1 'polypeptide(L)'
;MFTPRFHGAFRQASNRASQCLRQQRLEAMRRNPISHQMRQQRCQSTFEQPRKPSAVRILFRAHPFSMTLACLSILAGASALLYANYIYHSYIIGAFHKFPEPVAKPMRRAIYYTNYNLDPKNALKYYKEALRIADEIGFDPFSDEMIGVKIQVAMLFEKIEHYDKAIGVLEIIKSDNLKWMEALGDKPGNEAKRERVLRKTVQVSVKLGDLYACPYILETEKAEESLVWAVETVMLEKKRVESAGVKVEEGNWLSDEEQGAALETLAHHYEEKDHHYLAAPLFLQAITFSQPVNCHTTVLMNNLSISLAQQLPPPSSQTSATRAQLVSNAKQWAEKAISITAAIKDPERTEECDVSCAVATHNLGEFAEMLGDVKEARKRFVEALNLAQKVGFKEGVVNSGMALRRLDSEKKS
;
A
#
# COMPACT_ATOMS: atom_id res chain seq x y z
N MET A 1 9.27 -8.08 2.33
CA MET A 1 8.35 -8.13 1.16
C MET A 1 6.89 -8.38 1.56
N PHE A 2 6.54 -8.30 2.85
CA PHE A 2 5.17 -8.36 3.37
C PHE A 2 4.89 -7.10 4.18
N THR A 3 4.77 -5.97 3.49
CA THR A 3 4.20 -4.72 4.02
C THR A 3 3.69 -3.95 2.80
N PRO A 4 2.40 -3.63 2.68
CA PRO A 4 1.94 -2.71 1.65
C PRO A 4 2.23 -1.29 2.14
N ARG A 5 3.17 -0.60 1.49
CA ARG A 5 3.21 0.87 1.51
C ARG A 5 2.38 1.35 0.33
N PHE A 6 1.24 1.97 0.63
CA PHE A 6 0.42 2.69 -0.33
C PHE A 6 1.13 3.97 -0.74
N HIS A 7 1.37 4.16 -2.04
CA HIS A 7 1.53 5.47 -2.69
C HIS A 7 0.93 5.34 -4.09
N GLY A 8 -0.06 6.16 -4.41
CA GLY A 8 -0.66 6.27 -5.73
C GLY A 8 0.12 7.20 -6.66
N ALA A 9 -0.07 7.03 -7.97
CA ALA A 9 -0.08 8.12 -8.95
C ALA A 9 -0.55 7.62 -10.33
N PHE A 10 -1.57 8.31 -10.85
CA PHE A 10 -2.04 8.28 -12.23
C PHE A 10 -0.98 8.80 -13.22
N ARG A 11 -0.95 8.24 -14.45
CA ARG A 11 -1.15 8.99 -15.72
C ARG A 11 -1.11 8.08 -16.96
N GLN A 12 -2.12 8.28 -17.82
CA GLN A 12 -2.20 7.82 -19.21
C GLN A 12 -1.19 8.53 -20.11
N ALA A 13 -0.72 7.86 -21.17
CA ALA A 13 -0.77 8.37 -22.54
C ALA A 13 -0.52 7.24 -23.56
N SER A 14 -1.37 7.21 -24.57
CA SER A 14 -1.25 6.44 -25.80
C SER A 14 -0.06 6.92 -26.66
N ASN A 15 0.48 6.04 -27.50
CA ASN A 15 0.61 6.33 -28.95
C ASN A 15 0.97 5.10 -29.78
N ARG A 16 0.39 5.08 -30.98
CA ARG A 16 0.49 4.07 -32.04
C ARG A 16 1.79 4.17 -32.84
N ALA A 17 2.12 3.03 -33.45
CA ALA A 17 2.70 2.83 -34.77
C ALA A 17 4.18 3.19 -35.03
N SER A 18 4.96 2.19 -35.47
CA SER A 18 5.32 2.08 -36.90
C SER A 18 5.96 0.73 -37.21
N GLN A 19 5.67 0.28 -38.44
CA GLN A 19 6.10 -0.97 -39.07
C GLN A 19 7.55 -0.89 -39.58
N CYS A 20 8.01 -2.08 -40.01
CA CYS A 20 8.87 -2.31 -41.18
C CYS A 20 10.37 -2.47 -40.90
N LEU A 21 10.85 -3.72 -41.00
CA LEU A 21 11.94 -4.09 -41.92
C LEU A 21 12.02 -5.63 -42.01
N ARG A 22 11.29 -6.15 -42.99
CA ARG A 22 11.47 -7.45 -43.61
C ARG A 22 12.22 -7.20 -44.91
N GLN A 23 13.47 -7.64 -45.04
CA GLN A 23 14.07 -8.17 -46.28
C GLN A 23 15.59 -8.11 -46.22
N GLN A 24 16.20 -9.30 -46.28
CA GLN A 24 17.45 -9.71 -46.94
C GLN A 24 17.96 -10.91 -46.14
N ARG A 25 18.15 -12.12 -46.66
CA ARG A 25 18.17 -12.65 -48.03
C ARG A 25 17.77 -14.12 -47.96
N LEU A 26 16.84 -14.48 -48.84
CA LEU A 26 16.71 -15.83 -49.38
C LEU A 26 17.86 -16.04 -50.38
N GLU A 27 18.11 -17.31 -50.70
CA GLU A 27 18.97 -17.82 -51.79
C GLU A 27 20.44 -18.06 -51.46
N ALA A 28 20.73 -19.26 -50.97
CA ALA A 28 21.35 -20.25 -51.84
C ALA A 28 21.14 -21.66 -51.26
N MET A 29 20.28 -22.42 -51.94
CA MET A 29 20.30 -23.89 -51.92
C MET A 29 21.70 -24.39 -52.29
N ARG A 30 22.14 -25.53 -51.71
CA ARG A 30 22.00 -26.89 -52.28
C ARG A 30 23.07 -27.84 -51.71
N ARG A 31 22.57 -28.97 -51.18
CA ARG A 31 23.14 -30.35 -51.22
C ARG A 31 24.62 -30.58 -50.83
N ASN A 32 24.81 -31.25 -49.68
CA ASN A 32 25.38 -32.62 -49.46
C ASN A 32 26.42 -33.19 -50.45
N PRO A 33 27.17 -34.25 -50.08
CA PRO A 33 27.78 -34.64 -48.79
C PRO A 33 29.25 -35.11 -49.01
N ILE A 34 29.84 -35.80 -48.02
CA ILE A 34 30.84 -36.89 -48.10
C ILE A 34 32.02 -36.72 -47.14
N SER A 35 32.09 -37.73 -46.28
CA SER A 35 33.16 -38.20 -45.43
C SER A 35 34.55 -38.16 -46.06
N HIS A 36 35.53 -37.66 -45.31
CA HIS A 36 36.88 -38.21 -45.35
C HIS A 36 37.37 -38.48 -43.93
N GLN A 37 37.58 -39.77 -43.65
CA GLN A 37 38.45 -40.24 -42.59
C GLN A 37 39.82 -39.55 -42.74
N MET A 38 40.26 -38.81 -41.72
CA MET A 38 41.68 -38.52 -41.53
C MET A 38 42.12 -39.07 -40.18
N ARG A 39 42.61 -40.30 -40.27
CA ARG A 39 43.78 -40.88 -39.58
C ARG A 39 44.45 -39.91 -38.59
N GLN A 40 44.26 -40.15 -37.29
CA GLN A 40 45.11 -39.56 -36.25
C GLN A 40 46.54 -40.09 -36.41
N GLN A 41 47.39 -39.36 -37.13
CA GLN A 41 48.83 -39.50 -37.02
C GLN A 41 49.29 -38.68 -35.81
N ARG A 42 49.58 -39.41 -34.73
CA ARG A 42 50.26 -38.91 -33.55
C ARG A 42 51.72 -38.64 -33.92
N CYS A 43 52.02 -37.46 -34.45
CA CYS A 43 53.39 -36.95 -34.52
C CYS A 43 53.71 -36.24 -33.20
N GLN A 44 54.42 -36.95 -32.32
CA GLN A 44 55.20 -36.31 -31.27
C GLN A 44 56.41 -35.64 -31.95
N SER A 45 56.34 -34.33 -32.13
CA SER A 45 57.51 -33.50 -32.37
C SER A 45 57.72 -32.63 -31.14
N THR A 46 58.71 -33.03 -30.33
CA THR A 46 59.31 -32.19 -29.30
C THR A 46 60.00 -31.04 -30.02
N PHE A 47 59.31 -29.90 -30.13
CA PHE A 47 59.92 -28.64 -30.52
C PHE A 47 59.59 -27.65 -29.42
N GLU A 48 60.60 -27.28 -28.64
CA GLU A 48 60.51 -26.15 -27.71
C GLU A 48 60.15 -24.91 -28.52
N GLN A 49 58.87 -24.53 -28.50
CA GLN A 49 58.46 -23.23 -29.01
C GLN A 49 58.96 -22.18 -28.02
N PRO A 50 59.70 -21.16 -28.46
CA PRO A 50 60.03 -20.03 -27.59
C PRO A 50 58.72 -19.45 -27.08
N ARG A 51 58.63 -19.11 -25.78
CA ARG A 51 57.49 -18.45 -25.14
C ARG A 51 57.13 -17.19 -25.96
N LYS A 52 56.27 -17.34 -26.97
CA LYS A 52 55.70 -16.22 -27.70
C LYS A 52 54.99 -15.37 -26.66
N PRO A 53 55.18 -14.04 -26.65
CA PRO A 53 54.40 -13.19 -25.76
C PRO A 53 52.94 -13.52 -25.98
N SER A 54 52.18 -13.73 -24.90
CA SER A 54 50.79 -14.16 -24.99
C SER A 54 50.05 -13.28 -26.01
N ALA A 55 49.22 -13.88 -26.86
CA ALA A 55 48.53 -13.15 -27.93
C ALA A 55 47.85 -11.87 -27.42
N VAL A 56 47.37 -11.90 -26.17
CA VAL A 56 46.84 -10.77 -25.40
C VAL A 56 47.86 -9.63 -25.24
N ARG A 57 49.11 -9.90 -24.85
CA ARG A 57 50.17 -8.88 -24.71
C ARG A 57 50.53 -8.22 -26.04
N ILE A 58 50.50 -8.98 -27.14
CA ILE A 58 50.73 -8.43 -28.48
C ILE A 58 49.56 -7.51 -28.87
N LEU A 59 48.33 -7.95 -28.63
CA LEU A 59 47.11 -7.21 -28.96
C LEU A 59 46.96 -5.92 -28.12
N PHE A 60 47.33 -5.96 -26.84
CA PHE A 60 47.38 -4.79 -25.96
C PHE A 60 48.43 -3.75 -26.40
N ARG A 61 49.55 -4.18 -26.99
CA ARG A 61 50.54 -3.26 -27.57
C ARG A 61 50.06 -2.65 -28.88
N ALA A 62 49.33 -3.40 -29.70
CA ALA A 62 48.83 -2.93 -31.00
C ALA A 62 47.64 -1.96 -30.87
N HIS A 63 46.71 -2.23 -29.95
CA HIS A 63 45.49 -1.44 -29.76
C HIS A 63 45.17 -1.20 -28.28
N PRO A 64 45.95 -0.35 -27.58
CA PRO A 64 45.84 -0.18 -26.12
C PRO A 64 44.45 0.32 -25.68
N PHE A 65 43.88 1.30 -26.39
CA PHE A 65 42.56 1.88 -26.05
C PHE A 65 41.40 0.92 -26.31
N SER A 66 41.45 0.15 -27.40
CA SER A 66 40.39 -0.81 -27.72
C SER A 66 40.38 -1.99 -26.73
N MET A 67 41.56 -2.41 -26.28
CA MET A 67 41.70 -3.52 -25.35
C MET A 67 41.29 -3.15 -23.92
N THR A 68 41.61 -1.93 -23.46
CA THR A 68 41.14 -1.45 -22.16
C THR A 68 39.63 -1.29 -22.13
N LEU A 69 39.03 -0.73 -23.20
CA LEU A 69 37.57 -0.63 -23.34
C LEU A 69 36.91 -2.02 -23.32
N ALA A 70 37.43 -2.97 -24.09
CA ALA A 70 36.92 -4.35 -24.11
C ALA A 70 37.00 -5.02 -22.73
N CYS A 71 38.11 -4.87 -22.00
CA CYS A 71 38.23 -5.40 -20.64
C CYS A 71 37.26 -4.75 -19.66
N LEU A 72 37.06 -3.43 -19.73
CA LEU A 72 36.07 -2.73 -18.91
C LEU A 72 34.64 -3.19 -19.23
N SER A 73 34.29 -3.38 -20.50
CA SER A 73 32.97 -3.90 -20.90
C SER A 73 32.75 -5.34 -20.40
N ILE A 74 33.77 -6.19 -20.44
CA ILE A 74 33.69 -7.57 -19.91
C ILE A 74 33.52 -7.55 -18.39
N LEU A 75 34.29 -6.72 -17.68
CA LEU A 75 34.16 -6.56 -16.23
C LEU A 75 32.78 -6.02 -15.85
N ALA A 76 32.29 -4.98 -16.53
CA ALA A 76 30.96 -4.44 -16.32
C ALA A 76 29.86 -5.50 -16.57
N GLY A 77 30.00 -6.29 -17.64
CA GLY A 77 29.09 -7.40 -17.93
C GLY A 77 29.11 -8.49 -16.85
N ALA A 78 30.29 -8.89 -16.38
CA ALA A 78 30.44 -9.88 -15.31
C ALA A 78 29.88 -9.36 -13.97
N SER A 79 30.16 -8.10 -13.62
CA SER A 79 29.60 -7.44 -12.44
C SER A 79 28.08 -7.33 -12.52
N ALA A 80 27.52 -6.98 -13.68
CA ALA A 80 26.07 -6.93 -13.89
C ALA A 80 25.42 -8.30 -13.73
N LEU A 81 26.04 -9.38 -14.23
CA LEU A 81 25.53 -10.75 -14.03
C LEU A 81 25.58 -11.19 -12.57
N LEU A 82 26.68 -10.90 -11.86
CA LEU A 82 26.81 -11.21 -10.43
C LEU A 82 25.78 -10.41 -9.61
N TYR A 83 25.59 -9.14 -9.94
CA TYR A 83 24.58 -8.29 -9.29
C TYR A 83 23.16 -8.79 -9.58
N ALA A 84 22.83 -9.14 -10.83
CA ALA A 84 21.54 -9.71 -11.18
C ALA A 84 21.27 -11.02 -10.43
N ASN A 85 22.28 -11.89 -10.31
CA ASN A 85 22.16 -13.13 -9.53
C ASN A 85 21.97 -12.84 -8.03
N TYR A 86 22.72 -11.89 -7.47
CA TYR A 86 22.54 -11.44 -6.09
C TYR A 86 21.10 -10.94 -5.86
N ILE A 87 20.59 -10.08 -6.75
CA ILE A 87 19.21 -9.57 -6.67
C ILE A 87 18.20 -10.72 -6.76
N TYR A 88 18.39 -11.66 -7.69
CA TYR A 88 17.50 -12.81 -7.83
C TYR A 88 17.45 -13.66 -6.55
N HIS A 89 18.60 -14.00 -5.97
CA HIS A 89 18.63 -14.80 -4.73
C HIS A 89 18.09 -14.04 -3.52
N SER A 90 18.49 -12.78 -3.33
CA SER A 90 18.10 -12.00 -2.16
C SER A 90 16.65 -11.52 -2.20
N TYR A 91 16.16 -11.04 -3.36
CA TYR A 91 14.81 -10.48 -3.47
C TYR A 91 13.77 -11.50 -3.91
N ILE A 92 14.07 -12.38 -4.88
CA ILE A 92 13.06 -13.32 -5.41
C ILE A 92 12.98 -14.60 -4.58
N ILE A 93 14.11 -15.22 -4.23
CA ILE A 93 14.10 -16.43 -3.38
C ILE A 93 13.94 -16.04 -1.91
N GLY A 94 14.67 -15.03 -1.45
CA GLY A 94 14.59 -14.53 -0.08
C GLY A 94 13.17 -14.10 0.34
N ALA A 95 12.33 -13.62 -0.57
CA ALA A 95 10.95 -13.27 -0.25
C ALA A 95 10.05 -14.45 0.15
N PHE A 96 10.39 -15.67 -0.28
CA PHE A 96 9.60 -16.88 -0.03
C PHE A 96 10.30 -17.88 0.89
N HIS A 97 11.33 -17.46 1.62
CA HIS A 97 12.11 -18.36 2.50
C HIS A 97 11.27 -19.05 3.59
N LYS A 98 10.12 -18.46 3.96
CA LYS A 98 9.18 -19.03 4.93
C LYS A 98 8.29 -20.12 4.34
N PHE A 99 8.19 -20.20 3.02
CA PHE A 99 7.48 -21.26 2.34
C PHE A 99 8.45 -22.41 2.03
N PRO A 100 8.01 -23.67 2.17
CA PRO A 100 8.76 -24.79 1.62
C PRO A 100 8.81 -24.65 0.09
N GLU A 101 9.94 -25.03 -0.52
CA GLU A 101 10.20 -24.83 -1.96
C GLU A 101 9.06 -25.35 -2.89
N PRO A 102 8.39 -26.48 -2.60
CA PRO A 102 7.23 -26.94 -3.38
C PRO A 102 6.06 -25.94 -3.45
N VAL A 103 5.84 -25.15 -2.39
CA VAL A 103 4.81 -24.10 -2.33
C VAL A 103 5.34 -22.77 -2.86
N ALA A 104 6.61 -22.45 -2.57
CA ALA A 104 7.25 -21.21 -3.01
C ALA A 104 7.32 -21.08 -4.54
N LYS A 105 7.57 -22.17 -5.26
CA LYS A 105 7.67 -22.18 -6.73
C LYS A 105 6.38 -21.77 -7.46
N PRO A 106 5.21 -22.39 -7.21
CA PRO A 106 3.95 -21.91 -7.79
C PRO A 106 3.59 -20.52 -7.26
N MET A 107 3.87 -20.19 -5.99
CA MET A 107 3.59 -18.86 -5.44
C MET A 107 4.35 -17.73 -6.16
N ARG A 108 5.63 -17.93 -6.49
CA ARG A 108 6.42 -16.99 -7.30
C ARG A 108 5.77 -16.75 -8.68
N ARG A 109 5.28 -17.81 -9.32
CA ARG A 109 4.58 -17.70 -10.61
C ARG A 109 3.25 -16.97 -10.46
N ALA A 110 2.48 -17.27 -9.42
CA ALA A 110 1.22 -16.59 -9.14
C ALA A 110 1.42 -15.07 -9.01
N ILE A 111 2.37 -14.66 -8.16
CA ILE A 111 2.70 -13.24 -7.96
C ILE A 111 3.25 -12.59 -9.24
N TYR A 112 4.04 -13.32 -10.04
CA TYR A 112 4.48 -12.81 -11.35
C TYR A 112 3.28 -12.44 -12.24
N TYR A 113 2.28 -13.32 -12.33
CA TYR A 113 1.06 -13.07 -13.11
C TYR A 113 0.07 -12.11 -12.45
N THR A 114 0.24 -11.77 -11.17
CA THR A 114 -0.57 -10.76 -10.46
C THR A 114 0.02 -9.35 -10.55
N ASN A 115 1.35 -9.23 -10.52
CA ASN A 115 2.04 -7.94 -10.36
C ASN A 115 2.81 -7.47 -11.60
N TYR A 116 3.36 -8.38 -12.40
CA TYR A 116 4.24 -8.01 -13.53
C TYR A 116 3.55 -8.17 -14.89
N ASN A 117 2.92 -9.32 -15.12
CA ASN A 117 2.17 -9.59 -16.35
C ASN A 117 0.77 -10.06 -15.97
N LEU A 118 -0.17 -9.12 -15.86
CA LEU A 118 -1.51 -9.40 -15.35
C LEU A 118 -2.25 -10.44 -16.22
N ASP A 119 -2.25 -11.69 -15.77
CA ASP A 119 -2.98 -12.80 -16.38
C ASP A 119 -3.75 -13.54 -15.27
N PRO A 120 -5.04 -13.21 -15.09
CA PRO A 120 -5.83 -13.74 -13.99
C PRO A 120 -6.02 -15.25 -14.05
N LYS A 121 -6.06 -15.83 -15.25
CA LYS A 121 -6.24 -17.28 -15.44
C LYS A 121 -5.01 -18.03 -14.96
N ASN A 122 -3.83 -17.59 -15.40
CA ASN A 122 -2.57 -18.19 -14.97
C ASN A 122 -2.28 -17.89 -13.49
N ALA A 123 -2.54 -16.68 -12.99
CA ALA A 123 -2.38 -16.34 -11.59
C ALA A 123 -3.22 -17.26 -10.69
N LEU A 124 -4.53 -17.39 -10.96
CA LEU A 124 -5.43 -18.28 -10.20
C LEU A 124 -5.02 -19.75 -10.28
N LYS A 125 -4.55 -20.21 -11.44
CA LYS A 125 -4.03 -21.57 -11.59
C LYS A 125 -2.89 -21.83 -10.60
N TYR A 126 -1.91 -20.93 -10.53
CA TYR A 126 -0.76 -21.10 -9.65
C TYR A 126 -1.09 -20.86 -8.17
N TYR A 127 -2.02 -19.96 -7.84
CA TYR A 127 -2.52 -19.83 -6.46
C TYR A 127 -3.19 -21.12 -5.98
N LYS A 128 -4.09 -21.69 -6.79
CA LYS A 128 -4.74 -22.98 -6.47
C LYS A 128 -3.73 -24.12 -6.32
N GLU A 129 -2.73 -24.17 -7.20
CA GLU A 129 -1.64 -25.14 -7.10
C GLU A 129 -0.85 -24.98 -5.80
N ALA A 130 -0.50 -23.75 -5.41
CA ALA A 130 0.21 -23.47 -4.16
C ALA A 130 -0.62 -23.88 -2.93
N LEU A 131 -1.92 -23.54 -2.90
CA LEU A 131 -2.83 -23.91 -1.80
C LEU A 131 -2.99 -25.43 -1.67
N ARG A 132 -3.16 -26.15 -2.80
CA ARG A 132 -3.26 -27.62 -2.80
C ARG A 132 -1.98 -28.27 -2.28
N ILE A 133 -0.81 -27.84 -2.77
CA ILE A 133 0.48 -28.39 -2.32
C ILE A 133 0.69 -28.11 -0.84
N ALA A 134 0.31 -26.92 -0.36
CA ALA A 134 0.40 -26.57 1.05
C ALA A 134 -0.48 -27.47 1.94
N ASP A 135 -1.68 -27.80 1.49
CA ASP A 135 -2.58 -28.73 2.18
C ASP A 135 -1.99 -30.16 2.21
N GLU A 136 -1.48 -30.64 1.07
CA GLU A 136 -0.87 -31.98 0.94
C GLU A 136 0.34 -32.21 1.86
N ILE A 137 1.13 -31.16 2.11
CA ILE A 137 2.28 -31.23 3.02
C ILE A 137 1.92 -30.90 4.48
N GLY A 138 0.65 -30.62 4.78
CA GLY A 138 0.19 -30.25 6.12
C GLY A 138 0.71 -28.89 6.60
N PHE A 139 0.92 -27.94 5.67
CA PHE A 139 1.31 -26.58 6.02
C PHE A 139 0.18 -25.87 6.77
N ASP A 140 0.50 -25.15 7.85
CA ASP A 140 -0.51 -24.54 8.71
C ASP A 140 -1.41 -23.54 7.93
N PRO A 141 -2.72 -23.81 7.80
CA PRO A 141 -3.62 -22.95 7.03
C PRO A 141 -3.86 -21.57 7.67
N PHE A 142 -3.55 -21.42 8.96
CA PHE A 142 -3.70 -20.19 9.74
C PHE A 142 -2.36 -19.48 10.02
N SER A 143 -1.30 -19.89 9.31
CA SER A 143 -0.04 -19.14 9.32
C SER A 143 -0.20 -17.78 8.63
N ASP A 144 0.65 -16.81 8.99
CA ASP A 144 0.69 -15.48 8.36
C ASP A 144 0.89 -15.61 6.84
N GLU A 145 1.73 -16.56 6.43
CA GLU A 145 2.06 -16.87 5.05
C GLU A 145 0.85 -17.38 4.28
N MET A 146 0.09 -18.32 4.85
CA MET A 146 -1.04 -18.93 4.17
C MET A 146 -2.26 -17.99 4.09
N ILE A 147 -2.57 -17.29 5.18
CA ILE A 147 -3.58 -16.23 5.16
C ILE A 147 -3.17 -15.14 4.16
N GLY A 148 -1.89 -14.77 4.13
CA GLY A 148 -1.34 -13.84 3.14
C GLY A 148 -1.56 -14.30 1.70
N VAL A 149 -1.42 -15.59 1.40
CA VAL A 149 -1.73 -16.15 0.05
C VAL A 149 -3.21 -15.94 -0.29
N LYS A 150 -4.12 -16.24 0.64
CA LYS A 150 -5.56 -16.04 0.42
C LYS A 150 -5.91 -14.56 0.21
N ILE A 151 -5.30 -13.65 0.96
CA ILE A 151 -5.45 -12.19 0.77
C ILE A 151 -4.93 -11.76 -0.61
N GLN A 152 -3.82 -12.34 -1.09
CA GLN A 152 -3.33 -12.05 -2.45
C GLN A 152 -4.28 -12.51 -3.56
N VAL A 153 -5.07 -13.58 -3.32
CA VAL A 153 -6.14 -13.99 -4.24
C VAL A 153 -7.26 -12.94 -4.26
N ALA A 154 -7.67 -12.41 -3.10
CA ALA A 154 -8.62 -11.30 -3.03
C ALA A 154 -8.10 -10.06 -3.77
N MET A 155 -6.83 -9.70 -3.55
CA MET A 155 -6.18 -8.58 -4.25
C MET A 155 -6.13 -8.78 -5.77
N LEU A 156 -5.90 -10.00 -6.25
CA LEU A 156 -5.99 -10.30 -7.68
C LEU A 156 -7.39 -9.99 -8.20
N PHE A 157 -8.45 -10.38 -7.49
CA PHE A 157 -9.83 -10.08 -7.86
C PHE A 157 -10.13 -8.57 -7.84
N GLU A 158 -9.59 -7.83 -6.88
CA GLU A 158 -9.70 -6.36 -6.86
C GLU A 158 -9.02 -5.72 -8.07
N LYS A 159 -7.82 -6.17 -8.46
CA LYS A 159 -7.09 -5.64 -9.62
C LYS A 159 -7.81 -5.83 -10.95
N ILE A 160 -8.65 -6.86 -11.03
CA ILE A 160 -9.48 -7.13 -12.22
C ILE A 160 -10.91 -6.62 -12.04
N GLU A 161 -11.16 -5.80 -11.02
CA GLU A 161 -12.44 -5.15 -10.71
C GLU A 161 -13.59 -6.15 -10.45
N HIS A 162 -13.25 -7.40 -10.08
CA HIS A 162 -14.20 -8.41 -9.63
C HIS A 162 -14.37 -8.33 -8.10
N TYR A 163 -14.92 -7.20 -7.63
CA TYR A 163 -15.06 -6.89 -6.20
C TYR A 163 -15.94 -7.92 -5.45
N ASP A 164 -16.96 -8.45 -6.10
CA ASP A 164 -17.83 -9.52 -5.59
C ASP A 164 -17.01 -10.76 -5.17
N LYS A 165 -16.05 -11.17 -6.01
CA LYS A 165 -15.18 -12.32 -5.73
C LYS A 165 -14.12 -11.99 -4.69
N ALA A 166 -13.60 -10.76 -4.67
CA ALA A 166 -12.67 -10.33 -3.63
C ALA A 166 -13.32 -10.39 -2.25
N ILE A 167 -14.54 -9.84 -2.12
CA ILE A 167 -15.36 -9.91 -0.90
C ILE A 167 -15.60 -11.37 -0.51
N GLY A 168 -16.03 -12.22 -1.46
CA GLY A 168 -16.28 -13.63 -1.17
C GLY A 168 -15.04 -14.37 -0.61
N VAL A 169 -13.84 -14.08 -1.12
CA VAL A 169 -12.60 -14.66 -0.58
C VAL A 169 -12.30 -14.13 0.83
N LEU A 170 -12.49 -12.84 1.08
CA LEU A 170 -12.22 -12.22 2.39
C LEU A 170 -13.22 -12.66 3.46
N GLU A 171 -14.50 -12.82 3.11
CA GLU A 171 -15.52 -13.41 3.98
C GLU A 171 -15.17 -14.84 4.39
N ILE A 172 -14.70 -15.66 3.46
CA ILE A 172 -14.23 -17.02 3.76
C ILE A 172 -13.05 -16.96 4.74
N ILE A 173 -12.07 -16.08 4.52
CA ILE A 173 -10.93 -15.92 5.44
C ILE A 173 -11.41 -15.51 6.84
N LYS A 174 -12.27 -14.49 6.94
CA LYS A 174 -12.80 -14.01 8.22
C LYS A 174 -13.56 -15.12 8.94
N SER A 175 -14.46 -15.82 8.23
CA SER A 175 -15.24 -16.92 8.78
C SER A 175 -14.38 -18.08 9.27
N ASP A 176 -13.40 -18.52 8.48
CA ASP A 176 -12.49 -19.62 8.85
C ASP A 176 -11.65 -19.25 10.08
N ASN A 177 -11.12 -18.03 10.12
CA ASN A 177 -10.34 -17.54 11.25
C ASN A 177 -11.16 -17.50 12.54
N LEU A 178 -12.39 -16.98 12.48
CA LEU A 178 -13.30 -16.92 13.63
C LEU A 178 -13.62 -18.32 14.16
N LYS A 179 -13.98 -19.26 13.27
CA LYS A 179 -14.23 -20.67 13.65
C LYS A 179 -13.00 -21.32 14.31
N TRP A 180 -11.81 -21.05 13.78
CA TRP A 180 -10.58 -21.57 14.37
C TRP A 180 -10.31 -20.96 15.76
N MET A 181 -10.56 -19.65 15.93
CA MET A 181 -10.42 -18.99 17.23
C MET A 181 -11.40 -19.54 18.27
N GLU A 182 -12.67 -19.74 17.91
CA GLU A 182 -13.68 -20.33 18.79
C GLU A 182 -13.33 -21.77 19.19
N ALA A 183 -12.84 -22.58 18.24
CA ALA A 183 -12.57 -23.99 18.48
C ALA A 183 -11.23 -24.26 19.20
N LEU A 184 -10.20 -23.45 18.91
CA LEU A 184 -8.81 -23.73 19.28
C LEU A 184 -8.08 -22.55 19.91
N GLY A 185 -8.59 -21.33 19.79
CA GLY A 185 -7.88 -20.10 20.20
C GLY A 185 -7.51 -20.09 21.69
N ASP A 186 -8.46 -20.43 22.56
CA ASP A 186 -8.27 -20.36 24.02
C ASP A 186 -7.63 -21.63 24.62
N LYS A 187 -7.15 -22.56 23.79
CA LYS A 187 -6.43 -23.75 24.26
C LYS A 187 -4.99 -23.38 24.62
N PRO A 188 -4.43 -23.98 25.69
CA PRO A 188 -3.06 -23.69 26.11
C PRO A 188 -2.06 -24.02 24.99
N GLY A 189 -1.11 -23.11 24.76
CA GLY A 189 -0.09 -23.21 23.69
C GLY A 189 -0.49 -22.56 22.36
N ASN A 190 -1.72 -22.04 22.23
CA ASN A 190 -2.18 -21.33 21.05
C ASN A 190 -2.19 -19.80 21.21
N GLU A 191 -1.75 -19.24 22.33
CA GLU A 191 -1.85 -17.82 22.70
C GLU A 191 -1.29 -16.91 21.59
N ALA A 192 -0.01 -17.11 21.23
CA ALA A 192 0.62 -16.34 20.16
C ALA A 192 -0.03 -16.55 18.78
N LYS A 193 -0.56 -17.75 18.51
CA LYS A 193 -1.25 -18.05 17.24
C LYS A 193 -2.62 -17.40 17.18
N ARG A 194 -3.37 -17.44 18.28
CA ARG A 194 -4.65 -16.78 18.49
C ARG A 194 -4.54 -15.31 18.18
N GLU A 195 -3.55 -14.65 18.75
CA GLU A 195 -3.32 -13.23 18.54
C GLU A 195 -2.98 -12.91 17.08
N ARG A 196 -2.10 -13.69 16.44
CA ARG A 196 -1.79 -13.49 15.01
C ARG A 196 -3.02 -13.65 14.11
N VAL A 197 -3.84 -14.67 14.36
CA VAL A 197 -5.06 -14.91 13.60
C VAL A 197 -6.08 -13.80 13.85
N LEU A 198 -6.25 -13.37 15.10
CA LEU A 198 -7.13 -12.25 15.45
C LEU A 198 -6.70 -10.96 14.75
N ARG A 199 -5.41 -10.61 14.83
CA ARG A 199 -4.81 -9.47 14.12
C ARG A 199 -5.12 -9.51 12.62
N LYS A 200 -4.93 -10.66 11.97
CA LYS A 200 -5.25 -10.82 10.54
C LYS A 200 -6.74 -10.70 10.25
N THR A 201 -7.58 -11.17 11.16
CA THR A 201 -9.04 -11.07 11.03
C THR A 201 -9.52 -9.63 11.12
N VAL A 202 -8.93 -8.82 12.01
CA VAL A 202 -9.18 -7.37 12.07
C VAL A 202 -8.80 -6.70 10.76
N GLN A 203 -7.59 -6.96 10.22
CA GLN A 203 -7.15 -6.42 8.94
C GLN A 203 -8.09 -6.79 7.78
N VAL A 204 -8.56 -8.04 7.74
CA VAL A 204 -9.53 -8.52 6.75
C VAL A 204 -10.89 -7.83 6.92
N SER A 205 -11.33 -7.61 8.16
CA SER A 205 -12.61 -6.95 8.44
C SER A 205 -12.60 -5.47 8.05
N VAL A 206 -11.50 -4.74 8.29
CA VAL A 206 -11.33 -3.37 7.79
C VAL A 206 -11.40 -3.36 6.26
N LYS A 207 -10.70 -4.29 5.60
CA LYS A 207 -10.71 -4.40 4.14
C LYS A 207 -12.09 -4.76 3.56
N LEU A 208 -12.86 -5.61 4.24
CA LEU A 208 -14.24 -5.89 3.88
C LEU A 208 -15.09 -4.62 3.97
N GLY A 209 -14.88 -3.80 5.01
CA GLY A 209 -15.45 -2.46 5.15
C GLY A 209 -15.28 -1.61 3.89
N ASP A 210 -14.03 -1.43 3.46
CA ASP A 210 -13.69 -0.65 2.26
C ASP A 210 -14.36 -1.19 0.99
N LEU A 211 -14.38 -2.51 0.81
CA LEU A 211 -14.93 -3.15 -0.38
C LEU A 211 -16.45 -3.09 -0.41
N TYR A 212 -17.12 -3.23 0.73
CA TYR A 212 -18.57 -3.09 0.82
C TYR A 212 -19.02 -1.64 0.58
N ALA A 213 -18.26 -0.67 1.08
CA ALA A 213 -18.53 0.75 0.89
C ALA A 213 -18.20 1.25 -0.54
N CYS A 214 -17.50 0.46 -1.34
CA CYS A 214 -17.02 0.95 -2.63
C CYS A 214 -18.19 1.28 -3.59
N PRO A 215 -18.05 2.27 -4.49
CA PRO A 215 -19.14 2.75 -5.35
C PRO A 215 -19.77 1.70 -6.29
N TYR A 216 -19.11 0.56 -6.47
CA TYR A 216 -19.57 -0.54 -7.31
C TYR A 216 -20.40 -1.59 -6.54
N ILE A 217 -20.25 -1.67 -5.21
CA ILE A 217 -20.93 -2.64 -4.35
C ILE A 217 -22.05 -1.96 -3.56
N LEU A 218 -21.76 -0.81 -2.92
CA LEU A 218 -22.72 0.02 -2.19
C LEU A 218 -23.54 -0.74 -1.12
N GLU A 219 -22.93 -1.71 -0.46
CA GLU A 219 -23.53 -2.41 0.69
C GLU A 219 -23.09 -1.73 1.99
N THR A 220 -23.51 -0.47 2.18
CA THR A 220 -23.04 0.40 3.27
C THR A 220 -23.28 -0.15 4.67
N GLU A 221 -24.34 -0.92 4.87
CA GLU A 221 -24.66 -1.54 6.16
C GLU A 221 -23.66 -2.66 6.51
N LYS A 222 -23.26 -3.47 5.53
CA LYS A 222 -22.24 -4.51 5.75
C LYS A 222 -20.85 -3.92 5.91
N ALA A 223 -20.59 -2.79 5.25
CA ALA A 223 -19.38 -2.02 5.48
C ALA A 223 -19.30 -1.57 6.95
N GLU A 224 -20.38 -0.97 7.46
CA GLU A 224 -20.49 -0.55 8.85
C GLU A 224 -20.30 -1.73 9.82
N GLU A 225 -21.01 -2.84 9.62
CA GLU A 225 -20.89 -4.05 10.45
C GLU A 225 -19.44 -4.55 10.52
N SER A 226 -18.77 -4.59 9.36
CA SER A 226 -17.38 -5.06 9.28
C SER A 226 -16.39 -4.12 9.97
N LEU A 227 -16.59 -2.80 9.85
CA LEU A 227 -15.73 -1.79 10.47
C LEU A 227 -15.97 -1.68 11.98
N VAL A 228 -17.23 -1.72 12.42
CA VAL A 228 -17.59 -1.74 13.84
C VAL A 228 -16.98 -2.95 14.52
N TRP A 229 -17.12 -4.16 13.94
CA TRP A 229 -16.49 -5.36 14.50
C TRP A 229 -14.98 -5.22 14.64
N ALA A 230 -14.31 -4.61 13.65
CA ALA A 230 -12.87 -4.39 13.68
C ALA A 230 -12.46 -3.44 14.82
N VAL A 231 -13.14 -2.30 14.94
CA VAL A 231 -12.87 -1.30 15.98
C VAL A 231 -13.19 -1.84 17.37
N GLU A 232 -14.34 -2.51 17.56
CA GLU A 232 -14.69 -3.13 18.83
C GLU A 232 -13.63 -4.15 19.27
N THR A 233 -13.19 -5.00 18.35
CA THR A 233 -12.13 -5.98 18.63
C THR A 233 -10.82 -5.30 19.07
N VAL A 234 -10.41 -4.24 18.37
CA VAL A 234 -9.22 -3.45 18.74
C VAL A 234 -9.36 -2.84 20.13
N MET A 235 -10.50 -2.23 20.43
CA MET A 235 -10.74 -1.56 21.71
C MET A 235 -10.89 -2.54 22.88
N LEU A 236 -11.52 -3.70 22.65
CA LEU A 236 -11.60 -4.77 23.64
C LEU A 236 -10.22 -5.32 23.97
N GLU A 237 -9.37 -5.53 22.96
CA GLU A 237 -8.00 -6.01 23.18
C GLU A 237 -7.15 -4.99 23.91
N LYS A 238 -7.26 -3.69 23.57
CA LYS A 238 -6.61 -2.61 24.32
C LYS A 238 -7.02 -2.63 25.80
N LYS A 239 -8.33 -2.70 26.08
CA LYS A 239 -8.86 -2.77 27.44
C LYS A 239 -8.39 -4.02 28.20
N ARG A 240 -8.29 -5.16 27.52
CA ARG A 240 -7.73 -6.39 28.08
C ARG A 240 -6.26 -6.19 28.48
N VAL A 241 -5.45 -5.62 27.59
CA VAL A 241 -4.03 -5.36 27.84
C VAL A 241 -3.86 -4.35 28.99
N GLU A 242 -4.66 -3.29 29.04
CA GLU A 242 -4.62 -2.30 30.13
C GLU A 242 -5.01 -2.90 31.50
N SER A 243 -5.92 -3.88 31.52
CA SER A 243 -6.40 -4.48 32.78
C SER A 243 -5.55 -5.66 33.26
N ALA A 244 -5.08 -6.51 32.35
CA ALA A 244 -4.39 -7.76 32.66
C ALA A 244 -2.88 -7.74 32.34
N GLY A 245 -2.40 -6.72 31.63
CA GLY A 245 -1.04 -6.67 31.06
C GLY A 245 -0.89 -7.56 29.82
N VAL A 246 0.26 -7.42 29.15
CA VAL A 246 0.67 -8.31 28.06
C VAL A 246 1.29 -9.57 28.66
N LYS A 247 0.80 -10.75 28.28
CA LYS A 247 1.40 -12.01 28.74
C LYS A 247 2.67 -12.33 27.94
N VAL A 248 3.62 -13.00 28.56
CA VAL A 248 4.92 -13.35 27.91
C VAL A 248 4.74 -14.28 26.70
N GLU A 249 3.66 -15.06 26.68
CA GLU A 249 3.35 -16.04 25.62
C GLU A 249 2.46 -15.45 24.50
N GLU A 250 2.10 -14.16 24.61
CA GLU A 250 1.35 -13.44 23.58
C GLU A 250 2.27 -13.07 22.40
N GLY A 251 1.69 -13.03 21.20
CA GLY A 251 2.36 -12.69 19.96
C GLY A 251 2.51 -11.19 19.74
N ASN A 252 2.77 -10.79 18.50
CA ASN A 252 2.76 -9.38 18.13
C ASN A 252 1.33 -8.95 17.79
N TRP A 253 0.85 -7.92 18.48
CA TRP A 253 -0.42 -7.26 18.19
C TRP A 253 -0.32 -6.29 17.00
N LEU A 254 -1.42 -5.59 16.72
CA LEU A 254 -1.45 -4.43 15.82
C LEU A 254 -0.58 -3.31 16.40
N SER A 255 0.17 -2.65 15.52
CA SER A 255 0.84 -1.38 15.85
C SER A 255 -0.18 -0.29 16.18
N ASP A 256 0.27 0.77 16.86
CA ASP A 256 -0.61 1.91 17.14
C ASP A 256 -1.12 2.53 15.82
N GLU A 257 -0.29 2.59 14.79
CA GLU A 257 -0.70 3.05 13.46
C GLU A 257 -1.80 2.17 12.85
N GLU A 258 -1.70 0.84 12.95
CA GLU A 258 -2.75 -0.07 12.45
C GLU A 258 -4.05 0.04 13.25
N GLN A 259 -3.97 0.26 14.57
CA GLN A 259 -5.14 0.49 15.42
C GLN A 259 -5.81 1.84 15.10
N GLY A 260 -5.02 2.90 14.94
CA GLY A 260 -5.48 4.22 14.53
C GLY A 260 -6.15 4.20 13.16
N ALA A 261 -5.57 3.48 12.19
CA ALA A 261 -6.15 3.34 10.85
C ALA A 261 -7.51 2.65 10.85
N ALA A 262 -7.73 1.63 11.71
CA ALA A 262 -9.04 0.99 11.84
C ALA A 262 -10.11 1.97 12.36
N LEU A 263 -9.75 2.80 13.34
CA LEU A 263 -10.63 3.86 13.87
C LEU A 263 -10.91 4.95 12.84
N GLU A 264 -9.88 5.41 12.14
CA GLU A 264 -9.99 6.40 11.06
C GLU A 264 -10.91 5.92 9.93
N THR A 265 -10.78 4.66 9.52
CA THR A 265 -11.61 4.07 8.45
C THR A 265 -13.09 4.05 8.84
N LEU A 266 -13.42 3.63 10.08
CA LEU A 266 -14.79 3.71 10.58
C LEU A 266 -15.27 5.16 10.74
N ALA A 267 -14.39 6.08 11.13
CA ALA A 267 -14.72 7.49 11.26
C ALA A 267 -15.11 8.10 9.91
N HIS A 268 -14.35 7.83 8.85
CA HIS A 268 -14.69 8.24 7.49
C HIS A 268 -15.99 7.62 7.00
N HIS A 269 -16.23 6.34 7.30
CA HIS A 269 -17.52 5.71 6.97
C HIS A 269 -18.71 6.45 7.60
N TYR A 270 -18.58 6.92 8.85
CA TYR A 270 -19.60 7.75 9.48
C TYR A 270 -19.66 9.17 8.95
N GLU A 271 -18.54 9.77 8.55
CA GLU A 271 -18.50 11.07 7.91
C GLU A 271 -19.25 11.07 6.57
N GLU A 272 -19.05 10.04 5.75
CA GLU A 272 -19.76 9.84 4.47
C GLU A 272 -21.28 9.70 4.63
N LYS A 273 -21.75 9.29 5.81
CA LYS A 273 -23.17 9.16 6.17
C LYS A 273 -23.72 10.37 6.93
N ASP A 274 -22.98 11.48 6.98
CA ASP A 274 -23.29 12.69 7.76
C ASP A 274 -23.44 12.43 9.29
N HIS A 275 -22.94 11.30 9.78
CA HIS A 275 -22.97 10.90 11.19
C HIS A 275 -21.78 11.48 11.97
N HIS A 276 -21.57 12.79 11.89
CA HIS A 276 -20.39 13.47 12.46
C HIS A 276 -20.25 13.32 13.99
N TYR A 277 -21.35 13.08 14.70
CA TYR A 277 -21.33 12.80 16.14
C TYR A 277 -20.65 11.46 16.47
N LEU A 278 -20.76 10.46 15.58
CA LEU A 278 -20.09 9.16 15.71
C LEU A 278 -18.65 9.22 15.17
N ALA A 279 -18.40 10.00 14.11
CA ALA A 279 -17.07 10.14 13.52
C ALA A 279 -16.06 10.86 14.45
N ALA A 280 -16.47 11.96 15.08
CA ALA A 280 -15.57 12.78 15.92
C ALA A 280 -14.85 12.00 17.05
N PRO A 281 -15.53 11.21 17.90
CA PRO A 281 -14.83 10.45 18.94
C PRO A 281 -13.87 9.40 18.36
N LEU A 282 -14.14 8.85 17.18
CA LEU A 282 -13.24 7.91 16.51
C LEU A 282 -11.98 8.59 16.00
N PHE A 283 -12.09 9.76 15.35
CA PHE A 283 -10.91 10.56 14.97
C PHE A 283 -10.11 10.99 16.20
N LEU A 284 -10.78 11.41 17.28
CA LEU A 284 -10.12 11.75 18.54
C LEU A 284 -9.35 10.56 19.11
N GLN A 285 -9.95 9.38 19.11
CA GLN A 285 -9.30 8.16 19.56
C GLN A 285 -8.13 7.78 18.64
N ALA A 286 -8.26 7.89 17.31
CA ALA A 286 -7.19 7.65 16.35
C ALA A 286 -5.98 8.56 16.59
N ILE A 287 -6.21 9.84 16.94
CA ILE A 287 -5.12 10.76 17.32
C ILE A 287 -4.31 10.24 18.50
N THR A 288 -4.94 9.56 19.48
CA THR A 288 -4.23 9.01 20.64
C THR A 288 -3.32 7.83 20.30
N PHE A 289 -3.56 7.15 19.18
CA PHE A 289 -2.69 6.13 18.61
C PHE A 289 -1.61 6.72 17.69
N SER A 290 -1.72 7.99 17.34
CA SER A 290 -0.74 8.66 16.48
C SER A 290 0.36 9.32 17.31
N GLN A 291 1.56 9.43 16.74
CA GLN A 291 2.63 10.22 17.33
C GLN A 291 2.24 11.71 17.36
N PRO A 292 2.57 12.47 18.42
CA PRO A 292 2.05 13.83 18.60
C PRO A 292 2.48 14.84 17.53
N VAL A 293 3.58 14.56 16.82
CA VAL A 293 4.16 15.45 15.78
C VAL A 293 4.44 14.61 14.53
N ASN A 294 3.40 14.41 13.72
CA ASN A 294 3.44 13.70 12.44
C ASN A 294 2.47 14.38 11.46
N CYS A 295 2.79 14.40 10.15
CA CYS A 295 1.90 14.86 9.08
C CYS A 295 0.54 14.15 9.12
N HIS A 296 0.51 12.85 9.38
CA HIS A 296 -0.76 12.11 9.42
C HIS A 296 -1.64 12.53 10.61
N THR A 297 -1.04 12.84 11.76
CA THR A 297 -1.76 13.36 12.93
C THR A 297 -2.47 14.69 12.63
N THR A 298 -1.90 15.54 11.78
CA THR A 298 -2.54 16.80 11.40
C THR A 298 -3.70 16.58 10.42
N VAL A 299 -3.68 15.51 9.61
CA VAL A 299 -4.85 15.06 8.84
C VAL A 299 -5.98 14.63 9.77
N LEU A 300 -5.71 13.78 10.75
CA LEU A 300 -6.71 13.35 11.74
C LEU A 300 -7.31 14.54 12.51
N MET A 301 -6.50 15.53 12.88
CA MET A 301 -6.98 16.77 13.53
C MET A 301 -7.90 17.59 12.62
N ASN A 302 -7.64 17.65 11.32
CA ASN A 302 -8.52 18.32 10.36
C ASN A 302 -9.86 17.59 10.22
N ASN A 303 -9.84 16.26 10.11
CA ASN A 303 -11.04 15.44 10.00
C ASN A 303 -11.89 15.53 11.29
N LEU A 304 -11.24 15.57 12.46
CA LEU A 304 -11.89 15.87 13.73
C LEU A 304 -12.50 17.27 13.73
N SER A 305 -11.78 18.29 13.24
CA SER A 305 -12.27 19.66 13.20
C SER A 305 -13.55 19.79 12.38
N ILE A 306 -13.60 19.20 11.18
CA ILE A 306 -14.79 19.29 10.33
C ILE A 306 -15.94 18.51 10.94
N SER A 307 -15.69 17.31 11.50
CA SER A 307 -16.71 16.53 12.19
C SER A 307 -17.31 17.31 13.37
N LEU A 308 -16.50 17.99 14.18
CA LEU A 308 -17.00 18.83 15.27
C LEU A 308 -17.84 20.00 14.77
N ALA A 309 -17.41 20.68 13.70
CA ALA A 309 -18.13 21.82 13.15
C ALA A 309 -19.46 21.42 12.47
N GLN A 310 -19.55 20.22 11.90
CA GLN A 310 -20.75 19.73 11.22
C GLN A 310 -21.72 19.00 12.15
N GLN A 311 -21.33 18.73 13.40
CA GLN A 311 -22.26 18.16 14.38
C GLN A 311 -23.51 19.03 14.56
N LEU A 312 -24.66 18.36 14.48
CA LEU A 312 -25.95 18.89 14.88
C LEU A 312 -26.30 18.28 16.24
N PRO A 313 -26.20 19.03 17.35
CA PRO A 313 -26.57 18.51 18.65
C PRO A 313 -28.08 18.16 18.65
N PRO A 314 -28.47 16.99 19.21
CA PRO A 314 -29.88 16.63 19.30
C PRO A 314 -30.63 17.64 20.19
N PRO A 315 -31.87 18.04 19.81
CA PRO A 315 -32.61 19.11 20.49
C PRO A 315 -32.97 18.81 21.95
N SER A 316 -32.84 17.57 22.41
CA SER A 316 -33.28 17.10 23.73
C SER A 316 -32.21 17.18 24.84
N SER A 317 -30.96 17.51 24.54
CA SER A 317 -29.89 17.53 25.54
C SER A 317 -29.61 18.95 26.04
N GLN A 318 -30.17 19.30 27.21
CA GLN A 318 -29.93 20.58 27.91
C GLN A 318 -28.45 20.82 28.30
N THR A 319 -27.58 19.82 28.08
CA THR A 319 -26.12 19.83 28.31
C THR A 319 -25.28 19.82 27.02
N SER A 320 -25.91 19.91 25.84
CA SER A 320 -25.18 19.90 24.57
C SER A 320 -24.49 21.22 24.28
N ALA A 321 -23.26 21.17 23.76
CA ALA A 321 -22.53 22.35 23.33
C ALA A 321 -23.30 23.07 22.21
N THR A 322 -23.40 24.39 22.30
CA THR A 322 -24.00 25.22 21.25
C THR A 322 -23.22 25.08 19.93
N ARG A 323 -23.89 25.35 18.80
CA ARG A 323 -23.23 25.32 17.48
C ARG A 323 -22.00 26.24 17.41
N ALA A 324 -22.07 27.43 18.02
CA ALA A 324 -20.92 28.34 18.09
C ALA A 324 -19.75 27.77 18.91
N GLN A 325 -20.03 27.06 20.02
CA GLN A 325 -18.99 26.39 20.81
C GLN A 325 -18.35 25.23 20.03
N LEU A 326 -19.13 24.44 19.29
CA LEU A 326 -18.61 23.37 18.45
C LEU A 326 -17.69 23.92 17.35
N VAL A 327 -18.10 24.98 16.65
CA VAL A 327 -17.27 25.63 15.62
C VAL A 327 -16.02 26.27 16.22
N SER A 328 -16.10 26.85 17.43
CA SER A 328 -14.94 27.38 18.15
C SER A 328 -13.95 26.28 18.55
N ASN A 329 -14.45 25.12 18.99
CA ASN A 329 -13.60 23.97 19.29
C ASN A 329 -12.96 23.40 18.02
N ALA A 330 -13.72 23.28 16.92
CA ALA A 330 -13.22 22.86 15.62
C ALA A 330 -12.08 23.76 15.13
N LYS A 331 -12.24 25.08 15.26
CA LYS A 331 -11.22 26.07 14.94
C LYS A 331 -9.90 25.82 15.68
N GLN A 332 -9.95 25.51 16.98
CA GLN A 332 -8.75 25.22 17.76
C GLN A 332 -8.00 23.98 17.26
N TRP A 333 -8.72 22.94 16.81
CA TRP A 333 -8.11 21.76 16.21
C TRP A 333 -7.42 22.07 14.87
N ALA A 334 -8.06 22.86 14.00
CA ALA A 334 -7.46 23.28 12.73
C ALA A 334 -6.24 24.19 12.94
N GLU A 335 -6.30 25.13 13.89
CA GLU A 335 -5.13 25.97 14.26
C GLU A 335 -3.99 25.13 14.83
N LYS A 336 -4.30 24.10 15.63
CA LYS A 336 -3.31 23.15 16.13
C LYS A 336 -2.69 22.31 15.01
N ALA A 337 -3.47 21.86 14.02
CA ALA A 337 -2.95 21.15 12.86
C ALA A 337 -1.95 22.03 12.07
N ILE A 338 -2.26 23.31 11.85
CA ILE A 338 -1.35 24.26 11.20
C ILE A 338 -0.07 24.47 12.04
N SER A 339 -0.19 24.61 13.35
CA SER A 339 0.99 24.82 14.21
C SER A 339 1.91 23.60 14.24
N ILE A 340 1.36 22.38 14.27
CA ILE A 340 2.14 21.14 14.19
C ILE A 340 2.79 21.00 12.82
N THR A 341 2.04 21.19 11.73
CA THR A 341 2.63 21.12 10.37
C THR A 341 3.75 22.14 10.18
N ALA A 342 3.66 23.33 10.76
CA ALA A 342 4.73 24.34 10.70
C ALA A 342 5.99 23.93 11.47
N ALA A 343 5.87 23.07 12.49
CA ALA A 343 7.00 22.57 13.27
C ALA A 343 7.75 21.41 12.57
N ILE A 344 7.11 20.71 11.64
CA ILE A 344 7.68 19.56 10.92
C ILE A 344 8.56 20.06 9.76
N LYS A 345 9.83 19.64 9.76
CA LYS A 345 10.86 20.01 8.78
C LYS A 345 11.29 18.79 7.96
N ASP A 346 12.07 19.04 6.91
CA ASP A 346 12.69 17.97 6.12
C ASP A 346 13.72 17.20 6.96
N PRO A 347 13.85 15.86 6.80
CA PRO A 347 13.17 15.01 5.82
C PRO A 347 11.80 14.44 6.26
N GLU A 348 11.34 14.69 7.48
CA GLU A 348 10.07 14.15 8.00
C GLU A 348 8.84 14.80 7.37
N ARG A 349 8.98 16.03 6.84
CA ARG A 349 7.91 16.71 6.11
C ARG A 349 7.62 16.00 4.78
N THR A 350 6.37 15.58 4.61
CA THR A 350 5.87 14.96 3.37
C THR A 350 4.80 15.85 2.71
N GLU A 351 4.39 15.48 1.49
CA GLU A 351 3.26 16.10 0.79
C GLU A 351 1.97 16.08 1.64
N GLU A 352 1.81 15.09 2.52
CA GLU A 352 0.67 15.00 3.44
C GLU A 352 0.59 16.19 4.38
N CYS A 353 1.73 16.68 4.91
CA CYS A 353 1.77 17.90 5.73
C CYS A 353 1.32 19.13 4.94
N ASP A 354 1.74 19.22 3.68
CA ASP A 354 1.45 20.35 2.80
C ASP A 354 -0.03 20.40 2.40
N VAL A 355 -0.60 19.24 2.05
CA VAL A 355 -2.04 19.08 1.79
C VAL A 355 -2.84 19.35 3.07
N SER A 356 -2.43 18.78 4.20
CA SER A 356 -3.07 19.00 5.50
C SER A 356 -3.11 20.48 5.89
N CYS A 357 -2.04 21.24 5.62
CA CYS A 357 -2.01 22.69 5.87
C CYS A 357 -3.01 23.45 4.98
N ALA A 358 -3.11 23.10 3.69
CA ALA A 358 -4.09 23.69 2.79
C ALA A 358 -5.54 23.39 3.24
N VAL A 359 -5.82 22.14 3.63
CA VAL A 359 -7.13 21.71 4.15
C VAL A 359 -7.47 22.42 5.46
N ALA A 360 -6.55 22.46 6.43
CA ALA A 360 -6.77 23.16 7.70
C ALA A 360 -7.11 24.64 7.48
N THR A 361 -6.40 25.30 6.56
CA THR A 361 -6.63 26.70 6.21
C THR A 361 -7.99 26.89 5.54
N HIS A 362 -8.42 25.95 4.69
CA HIS A 362 -9.76 25.97 4.10
C HIS A 362 -10.84 25.83 5.19
N ASN A 363 -10.70 24.87 6.10
CA ASN A 363 -11.62 24.64 7.21
C ASN A 363 -11.75 25.88 8.10
N LEU A 364 -10.65 26.60 8.37
CA LEU A 364 -10.71 27.89 9.09
C LEU A 364 -11.57 28.93 8.37
N GLY A 365 -11.58 28.92 7.05
CA GLY A 365 -12.47 29.75 6.24
C GLY A 365 -13.93 29.38 6.43
N GLU A 366 -14.25 28.08 6.37
CA GLU A 366 -15.61 27.58 6.60
C GLU A 366 -16.09 27.89 8.02
N PHE A 367 -15.25 27.73 9.04
CA PHE A 367 -15.61 28.04 10.42
C PHE A 367 -15.85 29.54 10.63
N ALA A 368 -15.06 30.40 9.99
CA ALA A 368 -15.29 31.84 10.00
C ALA A 368 -16.61 32.21 9.31
N GLU A 369 -16.94 31.56 8.19
CA GLU A 369 -18.22 31.71 7.48
C GLU A 369 -19.40 31.27 8.37
N MET A 370 -19.29 30.12 9.03
CA MET A 370 -20.32 29.63 9.99
C MET A 370 -20.53 30.57 11.18
N LEU A 371 -19.50 31.33 11.58
CA LEU A 371 -19.59 32.33 12.65
C LEU A 371 -20.00 33.72 12.15
N GLY A 372 -20.22 33.91 10.84
CA GLY A 372 -20.59 35.18 10.22
C GLY A 372 -19.43 36.16 10.00
N ASP A 373 -18.17 35.75 10.24
CA ASP A 373 -16.99 36.56 9.92
C ASP A 373 -16.56 36.36 8.46
N VAL A 374 -17.34 36.96 7.55
CA VAL A 374 -17.12 36.88 6.10
C VAL A 374 -15.74 37.43 5.69
N LYS A 375 -15.20 38.39 6.45
CA LYS A 375 -13.89 39.00 6.15
C LYS A 375 -12.76 38.00 6.42
N GLU A 376 -12.78 37.35 7.58
CA GLU A 376 -11.80 36.31 7.90
C GLU A 376 -12.00 35.08 7.01
N ALA A 377 -13.24 34.67 6.73
CA ALA A 377 -13.55 33.56 5.83
C ALA A 377 -12.89 33.75 4.47
N ARG A 378 -13.10 34.91 3.83
CA ARG A 378 -12.48 35.25 2.55
C ARG A 378 -10.95 35.21 2.61
N LYS A 379 -10.36 35.79 3.66
CA LYS A 379 -8.91 35.80 3.84
C LYS A 379 -8.35 34.38 3.87
N ARG A 380 -8.98 33.49 4.64
CA ARG A 380 -8.58 32.08 4.78
C ARG A 380 -8.78 31.28 3.50
N PHE A 381 -9.89 31.47 2.78
CA PHE A 381 -10.08 30.79 1.49
C PHE A 381 -9.06 31.23 0.43
N VAL A 382 -8.64 32.50 0.41
CA VAL A 382 -7.55 32.95 -0.49
C VAL A 382 -6.23 32.31 -0.10
N GLU A 383 -5.91 32.25 1.20
CA GLU A 383 -4.70 31.60 1.71
C GLU A 383 -4.68 30.10 1.34
N ALA A 384 -5.79 29.38 1.59
CA ALA A 384 -5.95 27.98 1.26
C ALA A 384 -5.82 27.70 -0.24
N LEU A 385 -6.41 28.56 -1.09
CA LEU A 385 -6.29 28.47 -2.55
C LEU A 385 -4.82 28.57 -3.01
N ASN A 386 -4.08 29.54 -2.47
CA ASN A 386 -2.67 29.73 -2.80
C ASN A 386 -1.81 28.54 -2.34
N LEU A 387 -2.06 28.02 -1.14
CA LEU A 387 -1.39 26.83 -0.63
C LEU A 387 -1.68 25.62 -1.53
N ALA A 388 -2.95 25.37 -1.85
CA ALA A 388 -3.37 24.26 -2.70
C ALA A 388 -2.74 24.33 -4.10
N GLN A 389 -2.66 25.52 -4.70
CA GLN A 389 -1.98 25.73 -5.99
C GLN A 389 -0.47 25.43 -5.91
N LYS A 390 0.20 25.90 -4.84
CA LYS A 390 1.64 25.72 -4.66
C LYS A 390 2.03 24.24 -4.55
N VAL A 391 1.19 23.44 -3.90
CA VAL A 391 1.44 22.02 -3.62
C VAL A 391 0.82 21.10 -4.69
N GLY A 392 0.07 21.66 -5.64
CA GLY A 392 -0.58 20.89 -6.71
C GLY A 392 -1.86 20.15 -6.30
N PHE A 393 -2.45 20.48 -5.15
CA PHE A 393 -3.66 19.86 -4.60
C PHE A 393 -4.92 20.38 -5.30
N LYS A 394 -5.38 19.67 -6.34
CA LYS A 394 -6.44 20.13 -7.24
C LYS A 394 -7.80 20.29 -6.56
N GLU A 395 -8.15 19.35 -5.69
CA GLU A 395 -9.41 19.35 -4.96
C GLU A 395 -9.49 20.59 -4.05
N GLY A 396 -8.40 20.92 -3.35
CA GLY A 396 -8.31 22.14 -2.54
C GLY A 396 -8.43 23.44 -3.36
N VAL A 397 -7.89 23.47 -4.59
CA VAL A 397 -8.07 24.60 -5.52
C VAL A 397 -9.52 24.77 -5.92
N VAL A 398 -10.20 23.68 -6.25
CA VAL A 398 -11.62 23.70 -6.64
C VAL A 398 -12.48 24.13 -5.45
N ASN A 399 -12.32 23.50 -4.28
CA ASN A 399 -13.14 23.77 -3.09
C ASN A 399 -12.98 25.21 -2.61
N SER A 400 -11.74 25.70 -2.47
CA SER A 400 -11.49 27.09 -2.05
C SER A 400 -11.99 28.10 -3.09
N GLY A 401 -11.86 27.78 -4.38
CA GLY A 401 -12.41 28.61 -5.46
C GLY A 401 -13.94 28.68 -5.44
N MET A 402 -14.62 27.57 -5.15
CA MET A 402 -16.09 27.54 -5.00
C MET A 402 -16.55 28.34 -3.78
N ALA A 403 -15.87 28.20 -2.64
CA ALA A 403 -16.18 28.95 -1.43
C ALA A 403 -16.06 30.47 -1.65
N LEU A 404 -15.00 30.94 -2.32
CA LEU A 404 -14.84 32.35 -2.67
C LEU A 404 -15.97 32.88 -3.56
N ARG A 405 -16.40 32.10 -4.56
CA ARG A 405 -17.54 32.47 -5.43
C ARG A 405 -18.85 32.54 -4.65
N ARG A 406 -19.06 31.65 -3.68
CA ARG A 406 -20.23 31.66 -2.79
C ARG A 406 -20.29 32.97 -1.99
N LEU A 407 -19.19 33.36 -1.36
CA LEU A 407 -19.10 34.65 -0.63
C LEU A 407 -19.31 35.87 -1.53
N ASP A 408 -18.94 35.80 -2.81
CA ASP A 408 -19.18 36.88 -3.78
C ASP A 408 -20.65 36.99 -4.21
N SER A 409 -21.37 35.87 -4.25
CA SER A 409 -22.80 35.85 -4.57
C SER A 409 -23.67 36.39 -3.44
N GLU A 410 -23.34 36.07 -2.18
CA GLU A 410 -24.09 36.52 -1.00
C GLU A 410 -24.01 38.04 -0.80
N LYS A 411 -22.90 38.67 -1.22
CA LYS A 411 -22.76 40.13 -1.18
C LYS A 411 -23.66 40.87 -2.18
N LYS A 412 -24.17 40.18 -3.20
CA LYS A 412 -25.01 40.76 -4.27
C LYS A 412 -26.51 40.59 -4.02
N SER A 413 -26.89 39.72 -3.09
CA SER A 413 -28.27 39.59 -2.59
C SER A 413 -28.50 40.53 -1.42
#